data_AF-H6RD97-F1
#
_entry.id   AF-H6RD97-F1
#
_cell.length_a   1.000
_cell.length_b   1.000
_cell.length_c   1.000
_cell.angle_alpha   90.00
_cell.angle_beta   90.00
_cell.angle_gamma   90.00
#
_symmetry.space_group_name_H-M   'P 1'
#
loop_
_entity.id
_entity.type
_entity.pdbx_description
1 polymer ?
#
loop_
_entity_poly.entity_id
_entity_poly.type
_entity_poly.pdbx_seq_one_letter_code
_entity_poly.pdbx_strand_id
1 'polypeptide(L)'
;MDAQLREWKDGGQYFDFLGFEIGPHTKPSPRLLDQFDQIMHYNDGARVTHLVGRFVRDRLTHRNRWVRAMRETTVPMRLINGPADPNSGRHMAERYRELIPEPDVVMLPDAIAHWPHLEAPDAVLAAVLDHIEAASAATAHGEHAGGPAHEEQRQQRHPHG
;
A
#
# COMPACT_ATOMS: atom_id res chain seq x y z
N MET A 1 -10.80 6.22 -28.29
CA MET A 1 -10.46 6.93 -27.04
C MET A 1 -11.46 8.05 -26.89
N ASP A 2 -12.62 7.64 -26.38
CA ASP A 2 -13.91 8.00 -26.94
C ASP A 2 -14.70 8.88 -25.97
N ALA A 3 -15.82 9.42 -26.43
CA ALA A 3 -16.73 10.36 -25.77
C ALA A 3 -16.80 10.32 -24.23
N GLN A 4 -16.69 9.15 -23.61
CA GLN A 4 -16.60 8.95 -22.15
C GLN A 4 -15.56 9.83 -21.45
N LEU A 5 -14.34 9.97 -21.98
CA LEU A 5 -13.30 10.76 -21.30
C LEU A 5 -13.60 12.28 -21.33
N ARG A 6 -14.43 12.74 -22.28
CA ARG A 6 -14.89 14.12 -22.37
C ARG A 6 -16.09 14.37 -21.45
N GLU A 7 -17.06 13.45 -21.46
CA GLU A 7 -18.22 13.47 -20.57
C GLU A 7 -17.79 13.42 -19.08
N TRP A 8 -16.72 12.68 -18.76
CA TRP A 8 -16.16 12.60 -17.41
C TRP A 8 -15.47 13.91 -16.97
N LYS A 9 -14.84 14.64 -17.89
CA LYS A 9 -14.23 15.95 -17.58
C LYS A 9 -15.29 17.02 -17.27
N ASP A 10 -16.48 16.89 -17.84
CA ASP A 10 -17.57 17.88 -17.70
C ASP A 10 -18.45 17.63 -16.46
N GLY A 11 -18.47 16.41 -15.90
CA GLY A 11 -19.35 16.01 -14.79
C GLY A 11 -18.91 16.38 -13.36
N GLY A 12 -17.72 16.98 -13.18
CA GLY A 12 -17.27 17.53 -11.89
C GLY A 12 -16.82 16.52 -10.81
N GLN A 13 -17.11 15.23 -10.97
CA GLN A 13 -16.55 14.12 -10.17
C GLN A 13 -15.35 13.52 -10.88
N TYR A 14 -14.23 13.36 -10.18
CA TYR A 14 -12.97 12.92 -10.76
C TYR A 14 -12.64 11.54 -10.22
N PHE A 15 -12.77 10.56 -11.11
CA PHE A 15 -12.31 9.22 -10.87
C PHE A 15 -10.99 9.00 -11.60
N ASP A 16 -10.12 8.14 -11.07
CA ASP A 16 -9.00 7.62 -11.83
C ASP A 16 -9.48 6.68 -12.97
N PHE A 17 -8.52 6.11 -13.70
CA PHE A 17 -8.80 5.15 -14.77
C PHE A 17 -9.41 3.82 -14.29
N LEU A 18 -9.49 3.58 -12.98
CA LEU A 18 -10.10 2.41 -12.34
C LEU A 18 -11.48 2.72 -11.72
N GLY A 19 -11.93 3.98 -11.76
CA GLY A 19 -13.20 4.39 -11.17
C GLY A 19 -13.10 4.79 -9.69
N PHE A 20 -11.91 5.09 -9.17
CA PHE A 20 -11.70 5.52 -7.79
C PHE A 20 -11.66 7.03 -7.65
N GLU A 21 -12.34 7.54 -6.63
CA GLU A 21 -12.47 8.98 -6.38
C GLU A 21 -11.12 9.61 -6.00
N ILE A 22 -10.78 10.70 -6.69
CA ILE A 22 -9.67 11.59 -6.35
C ILE A 22 -10.25 12.81 -5.63
N GLY A 23 -9.61 13.24 -4.55
CA GLY A 23 -10.06 14.36 -3.74
C GLY A 23 -10.40 15.61 -4.58
N PRO A 24 -11.50 16.31 -4.26
CA PRO A 24 -12.01 17.41 -5.10
C PRO A 24 -11.06 18.61 -5.20
N HIS A 25 -10.12 18.73 -4.26
CA HIS A 25 -9.15 19.83 -4.18
C HIS A 25 -7.76 19.46 -4.72
N THR A 26 -7.58 18.21 -5.12
CA THR A 26 -6.26 17.60 -5.40
C THR A 26 -6.24 16.92 -6.78
N LYS A 27 -7.08 17.43 -7.69
CA LYS A 27 -7.29 16.88 -9.02
C LYS A 27 -5.99 16.86 -9.85
N PRO A 28 -5.70 15.78 -10.59
CA PRO A 28 -4.54 15.73 -11.46
C PRO A 28 -4.60 16.80 -12.54
N SER A 29 -3.44 17.40 -12.86
CA SER A 29 -3.35 18.30 -14.00
C SER A 29 -3.67 17.56 -15.32
N PRO A 30 -4.13 18.26 -16.37
CA PRO A 30 -4.35 17.63 -17.69
C PRO A 30 -3.12 16.90 -18.23
N ARG A 31 -1.92 17.41 -17.95
CA ARG A 31 -0.66 16.75 -18.30
C ARG A 31 -0.49 15.42 -17.57
N LEU A 32 -0.80 15.39 -16.28
CA LEU A 32 -0.68 14.16 -15.47
C LEU A 32 -1.67 13.10 -15.94
N LEU A 33 -2.89 13.50 -16.33
CA LEU A 33 -3.88 12.59 -16.92
C LEU A 33 -3.39 12.00 -18.26
N ASP A 34 -2.77 12.83 -19.12
CA ASP A 34 -2.17 12.36 -20.38
C ASP A 34 -1.03 11.36 -20.12
N GLN A 35 -0.22 11.59 -19.09
CA GLN A 35 0.83 10.65 -18.69
C GLN A 35 0.26 9.32 -18.16
N PHE A 36 -0.82 9.35 -17.40
CA PHE A 36 -1.50 8.12 -16.96
C PHE A 36 -2.04 7.32 -18.15
N ASP A 37 -2.63 8.00 -19.13
CA ASP A 37 -3.09 7.37 -20.37
C ASP A 37 -1.95 6.69 -21.13
N GLN A 38 -0.82 7.40 -21.31
CA GLN A 38 0.38 6.85 -21.94
C GLN A 38 0.89 5.60 -21.21
N ILE A 39 0.94 5.63 -19.88
CA ILE A 39 1.38 4.47 -19.07
C ILE A 39 0.42 3.29 -19.24
N MET A 40 -0.89 3.53 -19.25
CA MET A 40 -1.89 2.49 -19.42
C MET A 40 -1.83 1.83 -20.80
N HIS A 41 -1.47 2.59 -21.83
CA HIS A 41 -1.38 2.10 -23.20
C HIS A 41 0.01 1.56 -23.59
N TYR A 42 1.03 1.83 -22.79
CA TYR A 42 2.37 1.29 -23.02
C TYR A 42 2.37 -0.25 -22.99
N ASN A 43 2.93 -0.87 -24.04
CA ASN A 43 2.96 -2.34 -24.22
C ASN A 43 1.61 -3.04 -24.02
N ASP A 44 0.53 -2.42 -24.48
CA ASP A 44 -0.83 -2.92 -24.32
C ASP A 44 -1.25 -3.17 -22.85
N GLY A 45 -0.73 -2.38 -21.91
CA GLY A 45 -1.00 -2.51 -20.47
C GLY A 45 -2.49 -2.55 -20.12
N ALA A 46 -3.33 -1.84 -20.86
CA ALA A 46 -4.78 -1.87 -20.72
C ALA A 46 -5.37 -3.29 -20.79
N ARG A 47 -4.74 -4.22 -21.53
CA ARG A 47 -5.18 -5.61 -21.67
C ARG A 47 -5.04 -6.42 -20.38
N VAL A 48 -4.15 -6.05 -19.45
CA VAL A 48 -3.90 -6.81 -18.22
C VAL A 48 -4.64 -6.27 -16.99
N THR A 49 -5.37 -5.16 -17.12
CA THR A 49 -6.13 -4.53 -16.03
C THR A 49 -7.08 -5.50 -15.32
N HIS A 50 -7.76 -6.37 -16.06
CA HIS A 50 -8.64 -7.40 -15.51
C HIS A 50 -7.90 -8.47 -14.67
N LEU A 51 -6.62 -8.72 -14.95
CA LEU A 51 -5.77 -9.60 -14.16
C LEU A 51 -5.33 -8.90 -12.88
N VAL A 52 -4.94 -7.62 -12.96
CA VAL A 52 -4.57 -6.82 -11.78
C VAL A 52 -5.76 -6.71 -10.83
N GLY A 53 -6.94 -6.35 -11.34
CA GLY A 53 -8.17 -6.23 -10.54
C GLY A 53 -8.64 -7.55 -9.89
N ARG A 54 -8.13 -8.71 -10.34
CA ARG A 54 -8.44 -10.00 -9.73
C ARG A 54 -8.02 -10.09 -8.26
N PHE A 55 -7.07 -9.27 -7.81
CA PHE A 55 -6.60 -9.24 -6.42
C PHE A 55 -7.76 -9.07 -5.42
N VAL A 56 -8.84 -8.38 -5.80
CA VAL A 56 -10.04 -8.17 -4.96
C VAL A 56 -10.70 -9.50 -4.57
N ARG A 57 -10.62 -10.53 -5.43
CA ARG A 57 -11.08 -11.88 -5.13
C ARG A 57 -10.05 -12.63 -4.30
N ASP A 58 -8.78 -12.51 -4.66
CA ASP A 58 -7.68 -13.21 -3.99
C ASP A 58 -7.57 -12.81 -2.51
N ARG A 59 -7.89 -11.56 -2.17
CA ARG A 59 -7.93 -11.12 -0.77
C ARG A 59 -8.95 -11.89 0.07
N LEU A 60 -10.06 -12.35 -0.50
CA LEU A 60 -11.05 -13.14 0.26
C LEU A 60 -10.47 -14.50 0.67
N THR A 61 -9.69 -15.12 -0.20
CA THR A 61 -9.07 -16.42 0.04
C THR A 61 -7.81 -16.31 0.92
N HIS A 62 -6.97 -15.29 0.70
CA HIS A 62 -5.64 -15.21 1.30
C HIS A 62 -5.53 -14.25 2.48
N ARG A 63 -6.60 -13.52 2.84
CA ARG A 63 -6.62 -12.53 3.94
C ARG A 63 -5.89 -13.02 5.19
N ASN A 64 -6.26 -14.20 5.70
CA ASN A 64 -5.73 -14.68 6.97
C ASN A 64 -4.21 -14.89 6.91
N ARG A 65 -3.71 -15.45 5.79
CA ARG A 65 -2.28 -15.63 5.57
C ARG A 65 -1.55 -14.28 5.49
N TRP A 66 -2.09 -13.31 4.76
CA TRP A 66 -1.45 -12.01 4.57
C TRP A 66 -1.46 -11.17 5.85
N VAL A 67 -2.60 -11.08 6.54
CA VAL A 67 -2.71 -10.38 7.82
C VAL A 67 -1.79 -11.02 8.86
N ARG A 68 -1.69 -12.35 8.90
CA ARG A 68 -0.74 -13.03 9.79
C ARG A 68 0.70 -12.62 9.51
N ALA A 69 1.12 -12.60 8.24
CA ALA A 69 2.47 -12.15 7.87
C ALA A 69 2.75 -10.71 8.32
N MET A 70 1.76 -9.81 8.19
CA MET A 70 1.87 -8.44 8.69
C MET A 70 1.93 -8.35 10.21
N ARG A 71 1.27 -9.25 10.95
CA ARG A 71 1.31 -9.25 12.42
C ARG A 71 2.58 -9.85 13.01
N GLU A 72 3.22 -10.76 12.27
CA GLU A 72 4.39 -11.52 12.73
C GLU A 72 5.72 -10.99 12.18
N THR A 73 5.68 -10.03 11.24
CA THR A 73 6.89 -9.45 10.65
C THR A 73 7.68 -8.63 11.66
N THR A 74 9.01 -8.68 11.55
CA THR A 74 9.93 -7.80 12.28
C THR A 74 10.31 -6.55 11.47
N VAL A 75 9.91 -6.49 10.20
CA VAL A 75 10.14 -5.32 9.34
C VAL A 75 9.21 -4.18 9.77
N PRO A 76 9.74 -2.99 10.13
CA PRO A 76 8.92 -1.85 10.52
C PRO A 76 7.93 -1.45 9.42
N MET A 77 6.66 -1.27 9.79
CA MET A 77 5.60 -0.89 8.86
C MET A 77 4.90 0.38 9.33
N ARG A 78 4.60 1.26 8.38
CA ARG A 78 3.74 2.43 8.57
C ARG A 78 2.62 2.42 7.55
N LEU A 79 1.39 2.71 8.00
CA LEU A 79 0.26 2.98 7.12
C LEU A 79 0.04 4.49 6.98
N ILE A 80 0.26 5.03 5.78
CA ILE A 80 -0.09 6.42 5.44
C ILE A 80 -1.45 6.37 4.73
N ASN A 81 -2.47 7.00 5.30
CA ASN A 81 -3.85 6.82 4.86
C ASN A 81 -4.58 8.15 4.59
N GLY A 82 -5.22 8.23 3.41
CA GLY A 82 -6.20 9.26 3.09
C GLY A 82 -7.56 8.91 3.71
N PRO A 83 -8.07 9.67 4.70
CA PRO A 83 -9.28 9.32 5.42
C PRO A 83 -10.56 9.36 4.57
N ALA A 84 -10.60 10.13 3.48
CA ALA A 84 -11.77 10.27 2.61
C ALA A 84 -11.91 9.14 1.59
N ASP A 85 -10.97 8.20 1.51
CA ASP A 85 -11.09 7.07 0.59
C ASP A 85 -12.32 6.20 0.95
N PRO A 86 -13.32 6.07 0.06
CA PRO A 86 -14.50 5.27 0.33
C PRO A 86 -14.19 3.77 0.46
N ASN A 87 -13.09 3.30 -0.14
CA ASN A 87 -12.74 1.88 -0.13
C ASN A 87 -11.90 1.51 1.07
N SER A 88 -10.89 2.33 1.39
CA SER A 88 -9.85 2.02 2.37
C SER A 88 -9.42 3.24 3.19
N GLY A 89 -10.33 4.19 3.44
CA GLY A 89 -10.10 5.35 4.29
C GLY A 89 -10.17 5.03 5.78
N ARG A 90 -10.81 5.90 6.56
CA ARG A 90 -10.78 5.88 8.03
C ARG A 90 -11.08 4.51 8.65
N HIS A 91 -12.11 3.82 8.16
CA HIS A 91 -12.51 2.49 8.66
C HIS A 91 -11.41 1.44 8.49
N MET A 92 -10.62 1.53 7.42
CA MET A 92 -9.50 0.61 7.19
C MET A 92 -8.34 0.93 8.13
N ALA A 93 -8.02 2.20 8.32
CA ALA A 93 -7.00 2.62 9.28
C ALA A 93 -7.36 2.22 10.73
N GLU A 94 -8.62 2.34 11.12
CA GLU A 94 -9.12 1.83 12.41
C GLU A 94 -8.92 0.31 12.52
N ARG A 95 -9.34 -0.43 11.48
CA ARG A 95 -9.16 -1.89 11.46
C ARG A 95 -7.68 -2.29 11.48
N TYR A 96 -6.80 -1.51 10.86
CA TYR A 96 -5.35 -1.72 10.91
C TYR A 96 -4.83 -1.60 12.34
N ARG A 97 -5.23 -0.56 13.06
CA ARG A 97 -4.85 -0.36 14.48
C ARG A 97 -5.30 -1.49 15.39
N GLU A 98 -6.46 -2.10 15.12
CA GLU A 98 -6.94 -3.24 15.89
C GLU A 98 -6.14 -4.53 15.63
N LEU A 99 -5.58 -4.70 14.43
CA LEU A 99 -5.01 -5.97 13.99
C LEU A 99 -3.50 -6.02 14.10
N ILE A 100 -2.81 -4.91 13.83
CA ILE A 100 -1.36 -4.84 13.77
C ILE A 100 -0.80 -4.47 15.14
N PRO A 101 0.15 -5.25 15.70
CA PRO A 101 0.84 -4.90 16.94
C PRO A 101 1.65 -3.60 16.76
N GLU A 102 1.65 -2.73 17.78
CA GLU A 102 2.34 -1.43 17.74
C GLU A 102 2.10 -0.66 16.42
N PRO A 103 0.83 -0.39 16.08
CA PRO A 103 0.48 0.10 14.75
C PRO A 103 0.96 1.55 14.55
N ASP A 104 1.81 1.77 13.55
CA ASP A 104 2.19 3.11 13.10
C ASP A 104 1.25 3.55 11.96
N VAL A 105 0.40 4.52 12.23
CA VAL A 105 -0.59 5.03 11.28
C VAL A 105 -0.55 6.55 11.21
N VAL A 106 -0.23 7.06 10.03
CA VAL A 106 -0.31 8.49 9.69
C VAL A 106 -1.61 8.74 8.93
N MET A 107 -2.56 9.41 9.59
CA MET A 107 -3.76 9.93 8.93
C MET A 107 -3.43 11.26 8.26
N LEU A 108 -3.67 11.33 6.96
CA LEU A 108 -3.55 12.57 6.18
C LEU A 108 -4.77 13.48 6.40
N PRO A 109 -4.73 14.74 5.93
CA PRO A 109 -5.86 15.66 6.06
C PRO A 109 -7.19 15.07 5.56
N ASP A 110 -8.30 15.50 6.17
CA ASP A 110 -9.63 14.88 5.97
C ASP A 110 -10.11 14.84 4.51
N ALA A 111 -9.60 15.70 3.64
CA ALA A 111 -9.98 15.76 2.23
C ALA A 111 -9.19 14.80 1.32
N ILE A 112 -8.16 14.12 1.83
CA ILE A 112 -7.31 13.23 1.03
C ILE A 112 -8.01 11.88 0.84
N ALA A 113 -8.19 11.49 -0.41
CA ALA A 113 -8.95 10.30 -0.82
C ALA A 113 -8.03 9.12 -1.21
N HIS A 114 -8.36 8.41 -2.29
CA HIS A 114 -7.81 7.11 -2.62
C HIS A 114 -6.33 7.14 -3.04
N TRP A 115 -5.83 8.27 -3.54
CA TRP A 115 -4.48 8.38 -4.09
C TRP A 115 -3.62 9.39 -3.32
N PRO A 116 -3.30 9.11 -2.04
CA PRO A 116 -2.68 10.09 -1.15
C PRO A 116 -1.35 10.64 -1.67
N HIS A 117 -0.58 9.84 -2.41
CA HIS A 117 0.71 10.24 -2.98
C HIS A 117 0.57 11.20 -4.17
N LEU A 118 -0.58 11.21 -4.85
CA LEU A 118 -0.91 12.21 -5.87
C LEU A 118 -1.56 13.44 -5.25
N GLU A 119 -2.34 13.23 -4.20
CA GLU A 119 -3.17 14.28 -3.61
C GLU A 119 -2.44 15.15 -2.58
N ALA A 120 -1.56 14.55 -1.79
CA ALA A 120 -0.74 15.23 -0.80
C ALA A 120 0.71 14.73 -0.84
N PRO A 121 1.42 14.90 -1.98
CA PRO A 121 2.75 14.33 -2.20
C PRO A 121 3.76 14.74 -1.11
N ASP A 122 3.74 16.00 -0.68
CA ASP A 122 4.67 16.50 0.35
C ASP A 122 4.41 15.87 1.72
N ALA A 123 3.12 15.71 2.09
CA ALA A 123 2.76 15.08 3.36
C ALA A 123 3.09 13.58 3.36
N VAL A 124 2.87 12.90 2.23
CA VAL A 124 3.27 11.50 2.06
C VAL A 124 4.79 11.37 2.11
N LEU A 125 5.54 12.23 1.41
CA LEU A 125 7.00 12.19 1.42
C LEU A 125 7.56 12.42 2.82
N ALA A 126 7.03 13.42 3.55
CA ALA A 126 7.43 13.67 4.93
C ALA A 126 7.20 12.44 5.83
N ALA A 127 6.02 11.81 5.71
CA ALA A 127 5.68 10.61 6.47
C ALA A 127 6.55 9.39 6.10
N VAL A 128 6.97 9.27 4.83
CA VAL A 128 7.91 8.21 4.38
C VAL A 128 9.30 8.46 4.94
N LEU A 129 9.82 9.69 4.85
CA LEU A 129 11.16 10.02 5.32
C LEU A 129 11.30 9.84 6.84
N ASP A 130 10.30 10.31 7.60
CA ASP A 130 10.24 10.10 9.06
C ASP A 130 10.26 8.60 9.43
N HIS A 131 9.54 7.76 8.67
CA HIS A 131 9.54 6.31 8.89
C HIS A 131 10.90 5.68 8.62
N ILE A 132 11.55 6.08 7.53
CA ILE A 132 12.87 5.58 7.16
C ILE A 132 13.90 5.96 8.23
N GLU A 133 13.87 7.20 8.73
CA GLU A 133 14.76 7.65 9.79
C GLU A 133 14.54 6.86 11.09
N ALA A 134 13.29 6.73 11.54
CA ALA A 134 12.95 5.96 12.74
C ALA A 134 13.36 4.47 12.62
N ALA A 135 13.07 3.84 11.48
CA ALA A 135 13.41 2.43 11.23
C ALA A 135 14.94 2.22 11.14
N SER A 136 15.68 3.18 10.62
CA SER A 136 17.14 3.12 10.53
C SER A 136 17.81 3.32 11.90
N ALA A 137 17.25 4.20 12.75
CA ALA A 137 17.74 4.38 14.11
C ALA A 137 17.51 3.13 14.98
N ALA A 138 16.34 2.48 14.83
CA ALA A 138 16.02 1.25 15.55
C ALA A 138 16.97 0.09 15.20
N THR A 139 17.45 0.02 13.95
CA THR A 139 18.42 -0.99 13.51
C THR A 139 19.85 -0.66 13.95
N ALA A 140 20.22 0.62 14.06
CA ALA A 140 21.53 1.03 14.56
C ALA A 140 21.72 0.83 16.08
N HIS A 141 20.63 0.87 16.87
CA HIS A 141 20.66 0.64 18.31
C HIS A 141 20.45 -0.83 18.72
N GLY A 142 20.15 -1.71 17.76
CA GLY A 142 20.18 -3.16 17.97
C GLY A 142 21.62 -3.67 17.89
N GLU A 143 22.31 -3.76 19.03
CA GLU A 143 23.52 -4.57 19.14
C GLU A 143 23.26 -5.96 18.54
N HIS A 144 24.19 -6.43 17.71
CA HIS A 144 24.29 -7.81 17.26
C HIS A 144 24.40 -8.74 18.49
N ALA A 145 23.26 -9.11 19.08
CA ALA A 145 23.16 -10.28 19.93
C ALA A 145 23.20 -11.50 19.00
N GLY A 146 24.41 -11.88 18.61
CA GLY A 146 24.67 -13.19 18.02
C GLY A 146 24.29 -14.27 19.02
N GLY A 147 23.04 -14.74 18.97
CA GLY A 147 22.61 -15.96 19.63
C GLY A 147 23.27 -17.16 18.95
N PRO A 148 23.70 -18.19 19.70
CA PRO A 148 24.53 -19.25 19.18
C PRO A 148 23.78 -20.02 18.09
N ALA A 149 24.49 -20.33 17.01
CA ALA A 149 24.04 -21.27 16.00
C ALA A 149 23.60 -22.57 16.70
N HIS A 150 22.36 -22.98 16.48
CA HIS A 150 21.87 -24.29 16.89
C HIS A 150 22.70 -25.37 16.18
N GLU A 151 23.77 -25.80 16.83
CA GLU A 151 24.53 -26.99 16.48
C GLU A 151 23.77 -28.21 17.01
N GLU A 152 22.76 -28.66 16.27
CA GLU A 152 22.11 -29.93 16.58
C GLU A 152 21.52 -30.59 15.33
N GLN A 153 22.39 -31.19 14.52
CA GLN A 153 22.01 -32.24 13.56
C GLN A 153 23.24 -33.08 13.15
N ARG A 154 23.89 -33.69 14.14
CA ARG A 154 24.85 -34.79 13.90
C ARG A 154 24.75 -35.86 14.97
N GLN A 155 23.57 -36.44 15.13
CA GLN A 155 23.41 -37.71 15.88
C GLN A 155 22.12 -38.45 15.53
N GLN A 156 21.95 -38.81 14.26
CA GLN A 156 21.13 -39.98 13.89
C GLN A 156 21.83 -40.75 12.77
N ARG A 157 22.85 -41.52 13.15
CA ARG A 157 23.21 -42.76 12.48
C ARG A 157 23.28 -43.83 13.55
N HIS A 158 22.26 -44.68 13.58
CA HIS A 158 22.37 -46.01 14.17
C HIS A 158 22.19 -47.05 13.05
N PRO A 159 23.02 -48.10 13.04
CA PRO A 159 22.99 -49.14 12.02
C PRO A 159 22.02 -50.24 12.44
N HIS A 160 21.17 -50.73 11.54
CA HIS A 160 20.61 -52.08 11.62
C HIS A 160 20.25 -52.57 10.21
N GLY A 161 20.79 -53.74 9.85
CA GLY A 161 20.55 -54.46 8.60
C GLY A 161 21.84 -54.94 7.98
#